data_AF-D0DTN2-F1
#
_entry.id   AF-D0DTN2-F1
#
_cell.length_a   1.000
_cell.length_b   1.000
_cell.length_c   1.000
_cell.angle_alpha   90.00
_cell.angle_beta   90.00
_cell.angle_gamma   90.00
#
_symmetry.space_group_name_H-M   'P 1'
#
loop_
_entity.id
_entity.type
_entity.pdbx_description
1 polymer ?
#
loop_
_entity_poly.entity_id
_entity_poly.type
_entity_poly.pdbx_seq_one_letter_code
_entity_poly.pdbx_strand_id
1 'polypeptide(L)'
;MVETGVGGFMMEMVAKFRDRYPGVQFALFDGDGDSLRERLDQGAEDIVALVEPVEAAKYNYMRLPVREEWGIIMKKDDPLTRRDVLTREDLYDLPLIVGRRGIMRDSVSDVLKLNQTKLNILITINLPMVSRDLVVNHHYWSLGTWWLTTTITT
;
A
#
# COMPACT_ATOMS: atom_id res chain seq x y z
N MET A 1 -1.29 -3.40 8.13
CA MET A 1 -0.81 -2.01 8.09
C MET A 1 -0.12 -1.83 6.75
N VAL A 2 -0.84 -1.37 5.72
CA VAL A 2 -0.16 -0.84 4.53
C VAL A 2 0.14 0.60 4.87
N GLU A 3 1.26 0.82 5.57
CA GLU A 3 1.90 2.12 5.50
C GLU A 3 2.70 2.10 4.21
N THR A 4 2.49 3.09 3.36
CA THR A 4 3.42 3.33 2.26
C THR A 4 4.58 4.12 2.86
N GLY A 5 5.81 3.80 2.48
CA GLY A 5 6.98 4.64 2.74
C GLY A 5 6.81 6.06 2.17
N VAL A 6 5.90 6.24 1.21
CA VAL A 6 5.55 7.54 0.64
C VAL A 6 5.00 8.50 1.69
N GLY A 7 4.11 8.04 2.58
CA GLY A 7 3.55 8.88 3.64
C GLY A 7 4.64 9.44 4.55
N GLY A 8 5.52 8.57 5.06
CA GLY A 8 6.64 8.97 5.90
C GLY A 8 7.60 9.94 5.20
N PHE A 9 7.96 9.65 3.95
CA PHE A 9 8.82 10.52 3.14
C PHE A 9 8.22 11.92 2.96
N MET A 10 6.93 12.01 2.64
CA MET A 10 6.27 13.29 2.45
C MET A 10 6.19 14.09 3.75
N MET A 11 5.91 13.44 4.89
CA MET A 11 5.85 14.13 6.18
C MET A 11 7.22 14.67 6.61
N GLU A 12 8.31 13.95 6.33
CA GLU A 12 9.67 14.45 6.56
C GLU A 12 9.96 15.70 5.70
N MET A 13 9.52 15.70 4.45
CA MET A 13 9.66 16.86 3.56
C MET A 13 8.84 18.06 4.04
N VAL A 14 7.60 17.85 4.48
CA VAL A 14 6.74 18.90 5.06
C VAL A 14 7.40 19.51 6.29
N ALA A 15 7.94 18.68 7.20
CA ALA A 15 8.63 19.15 8.40
C ALA A 15 9.84 20.04 8.04
N LYS A 16 10.73 19.56 7.15
CA LYS A 16 11.90 20.32 6.69
C LYS A 16 11.51 21.63 5.99
N PHE A 17 10.43 21.62 5.22
CA PHE A 17 9.96 22.81 4.52
C PHE A 17 9.42 23.86 5.50
N ARG A 18 8.65 23.43 6.51
CA ARG A 18 8.16 24.29 7.60
C ARG A 18 9.29 24.90 8.41
N ASP A 19 10.33 24.12 8.73
CA ASP A 19 11.50 24.61 9.47
C ASP A 19 12.20 25.74 8.70
N ARG A 20 12.29 25.62 7.37
CA ARG A 20 12.87 26.65 6.50
C ARG A 20 11.92 27.83 6.25
N TYR A 21 10.61 27.59 6.24
CA TYR A 21 9.57 28.58 5.93
C TYR A 21 8.40 28.53 6.93
N PRO A 22 8.56 29.09 8.15
CA PRO A 22 7.59 28.94 9.24
C PRO A 22 6.19 29.53 8.99
N GLY A 23 6.07 30.43 8.01
CA GLY A 23 4.79 31.04 7.62
C GLY A 23 3.92 30.18 6.71
N VAL A 24 4.46 29.10 6.14
CA VAL A 24 3.73 28.23 5.21
C VAL A 24 2.84 27.27 5.98
N GLN A 25 1.56 27.17 5.64
CA GLN A 25 0.62 26.22 6.24
C GLN A 25 0.30 25.11 5.24
N PHE A 26 0.14 23.88 5.74
CA PHE A 26 -0.23 22.72 4.94
C PHE A 26 -1.62 22.23 5.35
N ALA A 27 -2.49 22.02 4.38
CA ALA A 27 -3.70 21.21 4.55
C ALA A 27 -3.37 19.82 4.00
N LEU A 28 -3.36 18.80 4.86
CA LEU A 28 -3.02 17.44 4.47
C LEU A 28 -4.29 16.62 4.31
N PHE A 29 -4.38 15.90 3.20
CA PHE A 29 -5.46 14.96 2.90
C PHE A 29 -4.89 13.58 2.59
N ASP A 30 -5.48 12.54 3.18
CA ASP A 30 -5.12 11.14 2.92
C ASP A 30 -6.29 10.42 2.24
N GLY A 31 -5.96 9.52 1.32
CA GLY A 31 -6.93 8.82 0.51
C GLY A 31 -6.28 7.83 -0.44
N ASP A 32 -7.10 7.07 -1.16
CA ASP A 32 -6.57 6.19 -2.19
C ASP A 32 -6.26 6.95 -3.49
N GLY A 33 -5.50 6.32 -4.38
CA GLY A 33 -5.05 6.95 -5.62
C GLY A 33 -6.17 7.34 -6.60
N ASP A 34 -7.40 6.87 -6.44
CA ASP A 34 -8.52 7.30 -7.28
C ASP A 34 -9.12 8.59 -6.73
N SER A 35 -9.40 8.62 -5.42
CA SER A 35 -9.90 9.84 -4.75
C SER A 35 -8.88 10.98 -4.80
N LEU A 36 -7.59 10.71 -4.61
CA LEU A 36 -6.56 11.72 -4.67
C LEU A 36 -6.40 12.33 -6.07
N ARG A 37 -6.50 11.51 -7.12
CA ARG A 37 -6.47 11.99 -8.51
C ARG A 37 -7.67 12.86 -8.86
N GLU A 38 -8.86 12.45 -8.43
CA GLU A 38 -10.08 13.24 -8.64
C GLU A 38 -9.96 14.62 -7.98
N ARG A 39 -9.44 14.69 -6.75
CA ARG A 39 -9.24 15.96 -6.06
C ARG A 39 -8.19 16.84 -6.75
N LEU A 40 -7.11 16.25 -7.26
CA LEU A 40 -6.12 16.96 -8.06
C LEU A 40 -6.74 17.51 -9.36
N ASP A 41 -7.57 16.72 -10.06
CA ASP A 41 -8.26 17.16 -11.28
C ASP A 41 -9.22 18.31 -11.04
N GLN A 42 -9.85 18.35 -9.86
CA GLN A 42 -10.75 19.41 -9.42
C GLN A 42 -10.02 20.66 -8.89
N GLY A 43 -8.69 20.62 -8.81
CA GLY A 43 -7.89 21.70 -8.22
C GLY A 43 -8.05 21.85 -6.71
N ALA A 44 -8.51 20.79 -6.03
CA ALA A 44 -8.67 20.78 -4.57
C ALA A 44 -7.36 20.48 -3.84
N GLU A 45 -6.38 19.86 -4.52
CA GLU A 45 -5.03 19.62 -4.00
C GLU A 45 -3.99 20.20 -4.97
N ASP A 46 -2.94 20.82 -4.45
CA ASP A 46 -1.84 21.37 -5.26
C ASP A 46 -0.84 20.29 -5.68
N ILE A 47 -0.60 19.31 -4.80
CA ILE A 47 0.39 18.24 -4.96
C ILE A 47 -0.20 16.96 -4.38
N VAL A 48 -0.03 15.85 -5.11
CA VAL A 48 -0.43 14.52 -4.65
C VAL A 48 0.75 13.56 -4.80
N ALA A 49 0.99 12.76 -3.76
CA ALA A 49 1.89 11.63 -3.83
C ALA A 49 1.09 10.33 -4.06
N LEU A 50 1.47 9.57 -5.08
CA LEU A 50 0.76 8.35 -5.50
C LEU A 50 1.72 7.16 -5.58
N VAL A 51 1.21 5.97 -5.25
CA VAL A 51 1.93 4.70 -5.43
C VAL A 51 1.48 4.07 -6.75
N GLU A 52 2.44 3.74 -7.61
CA GLU A 52 2.19 2.99 -8.86
C GLU A 52 1.52 1.62 -8.54
N PRO A 53 0.59 1.15 -9.39
CA PRO A 53 0.21 1.70 -10.68
C PRO A 53 -0.83 2.83 -10.60
N VAL A 54 -0.58 3.90 -11.37
CA VAL A 54 -1.51 5.01 -11.60
C VAL A 54 -1.43 5.49 -13.06
N GLU A 55 -2.57 5.89 -13.61
CA GLU A 55 -2.59 6.55 -14.92
C GLU A 55 -2.09 8.00 -14.76
N ALA A 56 -0.82 8.21 -15.12
CA ALA A 56 -0.13 9.48 -14.93
C ALA A 56 -0.07 10.37 -16.19
N ALA A 57 -0.60 9.91 -17.33
CA ALA A 57 -0.39 10.54 -18.64
C ALA A 57 -0.82 12.02 -18.72
N LYS A 58 -1.78 12.43 -17.89
CA LYS A 58 -2.31 13.79 -17.84
C LYS A 58 -1.64 14.70 -16.79
N TYR A 59 -0.68 14.19 -16.03
CA TYR A 59 -0.04 14.92 -14.93
C TYR A 59 1.45 15.14 -15.19
N ASN A 60 1.96 16.28 -14.72
CA ASN A 60 3.38 16.44 -14.50
C ASN A 60 3.74 15.71 -13.20
N TYR A 61 4.76 14.88 -13.23
CA TYR A 61 5.17 14.11 -12.05
C TYR A 61 6.68 14.02 -11.93
N MET A 62 7.12 13.81 -10.69
CA MET A 62 8.49 13.42 -10.36
C MET A 62 8.45 12.12 -9.56
N ARG A 63 9.43 11.23 -9.80
CA ARG A 63 9.56 10.00 -9.03
C ARG A 63 10.17 10.30 -7.67
N LEU A 64 9.48 9.90 -6.61
CA LEU A 64 10.03 9.96 -5.26
C LEU A 64 11.09 8.84 -5.10
N PRO A 65 12.16 9.06 -4.32
CA PRO A 65 13.18 8.05 -4.04
C PRO A 65 12.68 7.05 -2.97
N VAL A 66 11.45 6.57 -3.12
CA VAL A 66 10.78 5.63 -2.23
C VAL A 66 10.44 4.39 -3.03
N ARG A 67 10.80 3.23 -2.48
CA ARG A 67 10.48 1.93 -3.07
C ARG A 67 9.59 1.15 -2.12
N GLU A 68 8.50 0.63 -2.66
CA GLU A 68 7.60 -0.27 -1.97
C GLU A 68 7.92 -1.70 -2.37
N GLU A 69 7.81 -2.62 -1.40
CA GLU A 69 7.86 -4.06 -1.66
C GLU A 69 6.49 -4.67 -1.37
N TRP A 70 6.15 -5.71 -2.10
CA TRP A 70 4.93 -6.47 -1.86
C TRP A 70 5.16 -7.51 -0.78
N GLY A 71 4.20 -7.66 0.13
CA GLY A 71 4.29 -8.59 1.23
C GLY A 71 2.95 -9.03 1.79
N ILE A 72 3.01 -9.97 2.71
CA ILE A 72 1.88 -10.41 3.52
C ILE A 72 2.04 -9.85 4.92
N ILE A 73 0.99 -9.18 5.38
CA ILE A 73 0.87 -8.71 6.75
C ILE A 73 0.08 -9.77 7.52
N MET A 74 0.69 -10.29 8.56
CA MET A 74 0.14 -11.35 9.41
C MET A 74 0.43 -11.07 10.88
N LYS A 75 -0.17 -11.86 11.76
CA LYS A 75 0.11 -11.80 13.20
C LYS A 75 1.58 -12.22 13.45
N LYS A 76 2.24 -11.58 14.42
CA LYS A 76 3.69 -11.78 14.68
C LYS A 76 4.06 -13.22 15.07
N ASP A 77 3.13 -13.95 15.68
CA ASP A 77 3.28 -15.34 16.12
C ASP A 77 2.67 -16.36 15.14
N ASP A 78 2.33 -15.92 13.92
CA ASP A 78 1.77 -16.78 12.89
C ASP A 78 2.76 -17.90 12.49
N PRO A 79 2.31 -19.16 12.29
CA PRO A 79 3.19 -20.24 11.86
C PRO A 79 4.02 -19.94 10.61
N LEU A 80 3.48 -19.10 9.69
CA LEU A 80 4.18 -18.70 8.47
C LEU A 80 5.42 -17.84 8.74
N THR A 81 5.54 -17.19 9.90
CA THR A 81 6.73 -16.40 10.25
C THR A 81 7.96 -17.26 10.51
N ARG A 82 7.80 -18.59 10.62
CA ARG A 82 8.90 -19.55 10.78
C ARG A 82 9.52 -19.96 9.45
N ARG A 83 8.94 -19.53 8.34
CA ARG A 83 9.43 -19.83 6.99
C ARG A 83 10.24 -18.64 6.49
N ASP A 84 11.40 -18.91 5.92
CA ASP A 84 12.25 -17.87 5.32
C ASP A 84 11.66 -17.33 4.01
N VAL A 85 10.87 -18.15 3.32
CA VAL A 85 10.22 -17.81 2.04
C VAL A 85 8.79 -18.34 2.05
N LEU A 86 7.86 -17.52 1.54
CA LEU A 86 6.49 -17.92 1.24
C LEU A 86 6.35 -18.18 -0.25
N THR A 87 5.70 -19.28 -0.59
CA THR A 87 5.37 -19.62 -1.97
C THR A 87 4.01 -19.03 -2.35
N ARG A 88 3.73 -18.91 -3.65
CA ARG A 88 2.40 -18.54 -4.14
C ARG A 88 1.32 -19.53 -3.72
N GLU A 89 1.67 -20.80 -3.61
CA GLU A 89 0.78 -21.86 -3.14
C GLU A 89 0.34 -21.60 -1.69
N ASP A 90 1.25 -21.14 -0.84
CA ASP A 90 0.92 -20.75 0.54
C ASP A 90 -0.11 -19.62 0.59
N LEU A 91 -0.19 -18.75 -0.42
CA LEU A 91 -1.15 -17.64 -0.46
C LEU A 91 -2.56 -18.06 -0.86
N TYR A 92 -2.71 -19.12 -1.65
CA TYR A 92 -4.03 -19.53 -2.15
C TYR A 92 -4.93 -20.08 -1.05
N ASP A 93 -4.34 -20.68 -0.01
CA ASP A 93 -5.08 -21.26 1.12
C ASP A 93 -5.43 -20.25 2.22
N LEU A 94 -4.90 -19.01 2.16
CA LEU A 94 -5.11 -18.01 3.20
C LEU A 94 -6.41 -17.22 3.00
N PRO A 95 -7.17 -16.93 4.06
CA PRO A 95 -8.25 -15.94 4.00
C PRO A 95 -7.68 -14.53 3.86
N LEU A 96 -7.60 -14.05 2.62
CA LEU A 96 -6.89 -12.82 2.28
C LEU A 96 -7.79 -11.57 2.38
N ILE A 97 -7.18 -10.52 2.92
CA ILE A 97 -7.63 -9.13 2.85
C ILE A 97 -6.79 -8.43 1.78
N VAL A 98 -7.44 -7.82 0.79
CA VAL A 98 -6.76 -7.11 -0.31
C VAL A 98 -7.27 -5.68 -0.46
N GLY A 99 -6.47 -4.82 -1.07
CA GLY A 99 -6.92 -3.49 -1.48
C GLY A 99 -8.07 -3.55 -2.49
N ARG A 100 -9.02 -2.61 -2.41
CA ARG A 100 -10.20 -2.57 -3.29
C ARG A 100 -9.88 -2.30 -4.78
N ARG A 101 -8.74 -1.65 -5.05
CA ARG A 101 -8.39 -1.17 -6.40
C ARG A 101 -7.96 -2.34 -7.28
N GLY A 102 -8.69 -2.57 -8.37
CA GLY A 102 -8.42 -3.65 -9.33
C GLY A 102 -7.01 -3.61 -9.89
N ILE A 103 -6.58 -2.43 -10.38
CA ILE A 103 -5.24 -2.22 -10.95
C ILE A 103 -4.09 -2.61 -10.01
N MET A 104 -4.30 -2.42 -8.70
CA MET A 104 -3.33 -2.77 -7.67
C MET A 104 -3.28 -4.29 -7.44
N ARG A 105 -4.44 -4.96 -7.54
CA ARG A 105 -4.51 -6.43 -7.50
C ARG A 105 -3.89 -7.05 -8.75
N ASP A 106 -4.15 -6.50 -9.93
CA ASP A 106 -3.57 -7.02 -11.17
C ASP A 106 -2.05 -6.91 -11.11
N SER A 107 -1.52 -5.74 -10.69
CA SER A 107 -0.09 -5.53 -10.49
C SER A 107 0.53 -6.52 -9.50
N VAL A 108 -0.10 -6.77 -8.33
CA VAL A 108 0.48 -7.73 -7.38
C VAL A 108 0.50 -9.15 -7.95
N SER A 109 -0.53 -9.55 -8.70
CA SER A 109 -0.53 -10.86 -9.36
C SER A 109 0.51 -10.95 -10.47
N ASP A 110 0.75 -9.88 -11.21
CA ASP A 110 1.78 -9.85 -12.24
C ASP A 110 3.19 -9.92 -11.65
N VAL A 111 3.42 -9.22 -10.53
CA VAL A 111 4.71 -9.22 -9.82
C VAL A 111 4.97 -10.57 -9.15
N LEU A 112 3.99 -11.10 -8.42
CA LEU A 112 4.13 -12.35 -7.65
C LEU A 112 3.74 -13.61 -8.46
N LYS A 113 3.39 -13.46 -9.74
CA LYS A 113 2.92 -14.54 -10.63
C LYS A 113 1.78 -15.36 -10.01
N LEU A 114 0.82 -14.66 -9.40
CA LEU A 114 -0.35 -15.27 -8.76
C LEU A 114 -1.47 -15.48 -9.76
N ASN A 115 -2.25 -16.55 -9.55
CA ASN A 115 -3.52 -16.74 -10.21
C ASN A 115 -4.63 -16.12 -9.35
N GLN A 116 -5.15 -14.97 -9.79
CA GLN A 116 -6.22 -14.26 -9.10
C GLN A 116 -7.45 -15.13 -8.79
N THR A 117 -7.80 -16.08 -9.66
CA THR A 117 -8.99 -16.93 -9.47
C THR A 117 -8.80 -18.00 -8.39
N LYS A 118 -7.56 -18.25 -7.97
CA LYS A 118 -7.22 -19.17 -6.89
C LYS A 118 -7.08 -18.49 -5.53
N LEU A 119 -6.98 -17.16 -5.49
CA LEU A 119 -6.85 -16.44 -4.22
C LEU A 119 -8.17 -16.48 -3.46
N ASN A 120 -8.11 -16.92 -2.20
CA ASN A 120 -9.25 -16.87 -1.29
C ASN A 120 -9.44 -15.45 -0.71
N ILE A 121 -9.89 -14.54 -1.57
CA ILE A 121 -10.13 -13.13 -1.22
C ILE A 121 -11.48 -13.00 -0.51
N LEU A 122 -11.45 -12.90 0.82
CA LEU A 122 -12.67 -12.78 1.63
C LEU A 122 -13.04 -11.32 1.88
N ILE A 123 -12.07 -10.40 1.86
CA ILE A 123 -12.27 -9.01 2.25
C ILE A 123 -11.54 -8.08 1.28
N THR A 124 -12.24 -7.03 0.83
CA THR A 124 -11.65 -5.93 0.07
C THR A 124 -11.77 -4.64 0.87
N ILE A 125 -10.71 -3.82 0.90
CA ILE A 125 -10.67 -2.62 1.75
C ILE A 125 -10.04 -1.43 1.04
N ASN A 126 -10.53 -0.22 1.34
CA ASN A 126 -9.96 1.04 0.85
C ASN A 126 -8.92 1.63 1.81
N LEU A 127 -9.10 1.42 3.12
CA LEU A 127 -8.23 1.93 4.18
C LEU A 127 -7.54 0.76 4.89
N PRO A 128 -6.30 0.43 4.51
CA PRO A 128 -5.59 -0.74 5.05
C PRO A 128 -5.31 -0.70 6.55
N MET A 129 -5.42 0.46 7.21
CA MET A 129 -5.29 0.54 8.67
C MET A 129 -6.42 -0.19 9.40
N VAL A 130 -7.63 -0.17 8.83
CA VAL A 130 -8.82 -0.79 9.45
C VAL A 130 -8.70 -2.31 9.47
N SER A 131 -7.93 -2.91 8.55
CA SER A 131 -7.72 -4.37 8.54
C SER A 131 -6.84 -4.88 9.68
N ARG A 132 -6.18 -4.00 10.44
CA ARG A 132 -5.29 -4.40 11.54
C ARG A 132 -6.00 -5.29 12.56
N ASP A 133 -7.24 -4.95 12.93
CA ASP A 133 -7.98 -5.71 13.93
C ASP A 133 -8.27 -7.14 13.45
N LEU A 134 -8.66 -7.27 12.17
CA LEU A 134 -8.86 -8.55 11.50
C LEU A 134 -7.57 -9.40 11.43
N VAL A 135 -6.41 -8.77 11.29
CA VAL A 135 -5.13 -9.50 11.25
C VAL A 135 -4.63 -9.88 12.66
N VAL A 136 -4.83 -9.00 13.65
CA VAL A 136 -4.26 -9.19 14.99
C VAL A 136 -5.15 -10.08 15.86
N ASN A 137 -6.46 -9.90 15.78
CA ASN A 137 -7.44 -10.56 16.65
C ASN A 137 -8.22 -11.67 15.94
N HIS A 138 -8.09 -11.77 14.62
CA HIS A 138 -8.76 -12.78 13.81
C HIS A 138 -7.77 -13.45 12.86
N HIS A 139 -8.14 -14.62 12.32
CA HIS A 139 -7.28 -15.41 11.45
C HIS A 139 -7.38 -14.90 10.00
N TYR A 140 -6.82 -13.71 9.74
CA TYR A 140 -6.75 -13.12 8.40
C TYR A 140 -5.34 -12.62 8.07
N TRP A 141 -5.02 -12.62 6.78
CA TRP A 141 -3.74 -12.16 6.24
C TRP A 141 -4.02 -11.05 5.23
N SER A 142 -3.25 -9.97 5.28
CA SER A 142 -3.43 -8.85 4.34
C SER A 142 -2.32 -8.84 3.31
N LEU A 143 -2.68 -8.93 2.04
CA LEU A 143 -1.75 -8.73 0.92
C LEU A 143 -1.70 -7.24 0.58
N GLY A 144 -0.49 -6.66 0.61
CA GLY A 144 -0.30 -5.24 0.39
C GLY A 144 1.17 -4.88 0.22
N THR A 145 1.44 -3.59 0.02
CA THR A 145 2.81 -3.10 0.07
C THR A 145 3.24 -2.94 1.52
N TRP A 146 4.51 -3.22 1.77
CA TRP A 146 5.12 -3.20 3.09
C TRP A 146 6.55 -2.66 2.96
N TRP A 147 6.93 -1.73 3.84
CA TRP A 147 8.22 -1.04 3.79
C TRP A 147 9.25 -1.57 4.81
N LEU A 148 8.86 -2.51 5.68
CA LEU A 148 9.75 -3.15 6.68
C LEU A 148 10.09 -4.60 6.26
N THR A 149 11.05 -4.75 5.35
CA THR A 149 11.80 -5.98 5.00
C THR A 149 11.32 -7.30 5.65
N THR A 150 10.53 -8.08 4.92
CA THR A 150 10.57 -9.55 4.97
C THR A 150 10.44 -10.00 3.53
N THR A 151 11.57 -10.39 2.94
CA THR A 151 11.73 -10.62 1.51
C THR A 151 10.93 -11.85 1.08
N ILE A 152 9.87 -11.68 0.30
CA ILE A 152 9.32 -12.76 -0.53
C ILE A 152 10.27 -12.87 -1.73
N THR A 153 11.17 -13.84 -1.70
CA THR A 153 12.06 -14.12 -2.83
C THR A 153 11.33 -15.05 -3.81
N THR A 154 11.37 -14.69 -5.10
CA THR A 154 10.72 -15.41 -6.22
C THR A 154 11.44 -16.69 -6.57
#